data_AF-F6D3E0-F1
#
_entry.id   AF-F6D3E0-F1
#
_cell.length_a   1.000
_cell.length_b   1.000
_cell.length_c   1.000
_cell.angle_alpha   90.00
_cell.angle_beta   90.00
_cell.angle_gamma   90.00
#
_symmetry.space_group_name_H-M   'P 1'
#
loop_
_entity.id
_entity.type
_entity.pdbx_description
1 polymer ?
#
loop_
_entity_poly.entity_id
_entity_poly.type
_entity_poly.pdbx_seq_one_letter_code
_entity_poly.pdbx_strand_id
1 'polypeptide(L)'
;MNTETAEFLHKIGVDTRFVSILDEYVFINNLKFSRFSRRKEELFLRKFPYYKVIRSKLFQKICTRASRVLKNVIQPRDKIFLLKDQNCFNFTLYAVLESYTRKYGIELIFGDCLEDATGSGADSIALPITLDDEAESIIELMLNGAKIKPLSFDEEFGILKVICPIVNVPRPWIISWLEKYGLECTYENKASFSKDLIHFLEEFIPDVKENMLKSAKFVYEVE
;
A
#
# COMPACT_ATOMS: atom_id res chain seq x y z
N MET A 1 10.61 16.64 -1.19
CA MET A 1 10.14 16.10 0.12
C MET A 1 9.90 17.25 1.08
N ASN A 2 8.85 17.18 1.89
CA ASN A 2 8.46 18.18 2.89
C ASN A 2 9.36 18.12 4.13
N THR A 3 10.66 18.40 3.96
CA THR A 3 11.70 18.24 5.01
C THR A 3 11.39 19.10 6.23
N GLU A 4 10.97 20.35 6.03
CA GLU A 4 10.62 21.25 7.12
C GLU A 4 9.45 20.73 7.97
N THR A 5 8.44 20.14 7.33
CA THR A 5 7.27 19.56 8.01
C THR A 5 7.69 18.38 8.89
N ALA A 6 8.52 17.49 8.35
CA ALA A 6 9.05 16.34 9.09
C ALA A 6 9.95 16.77 10.26
N GLU A 7 10.84 17.74 10.05
CA GLU A 7 11.71 18.29 11.09
C GLU A 7 10.91 18.92 12.23
N PHE A 8 9.86 19.68 11.92
CA PHE A 8 9.02 20.28 12.93
C PHE A 8 8.23 19.23 13.72
N LEU A 9 7.65 18.23 13.06
CA LEU A 9 6.99 17.09 13.72
C LEU A 9 7.95 16.40 14.69
N HIS A 10 9.19 16.16 14.25
CA HIS A 10 10.23 15.58 15.10
C HIS A 10 10.54 16.49 16.30
N LYS A 11 10.69 17.80 16.10
CA LYS A 11 10.96 18.80 17.14
C LYS A 11 9.87 18.83 18.23
N ILE A 12 8.60 18.64 17.87
CA ILE A 12 7.48 18.55 18.83
C ILE A 12 7.32 17.14 19.42
N GLY A 13 8.26 16.23 19.14
CA GLY A 13 8.33 14.88 19.70
C GLY A 13 7.36 13.88 19.04
N VAL A 14 6.95 14.10 17.79
CA VAL A 14 6.25 13.10 16.97
C VAL A 14 7.29 12.18 16.34
N ASP A 15 7.04 10.87 16.38
CA ASP A 15 7.86 9.89 15.66
C ASP A 15 7.41 9.83 14.19
N THR A 16 8.15 10.54 13.34
CA THR A 16 7.86 10.70 11.91
C THR A 16 8.03 9.42 11.09
N ARG A 17 8.56 8.34 11.69
CA ARG A 17 8.59 6.99 11.07
C ARG A 17 7.24 6.29 11.08
N PHE A 18 6.26 6.84 11.81
CA PHE A 18 4.89 6.30 11.93
C PHE A 18 3.83 7.31 11.45
N VAL A 19 4.26 8.26 10.62
CA VAL A 19 3.43 9.30 10.03
C VAL A 19 3.85 9.44 8.57
N SER A 20 2.89 9.46 7.66
CA SER A 20 3.12 9.76 6.26
C SER A 20 2.72 11.20 5.94
N ILE A 21 3.59 11.92 5.25
CA ILE A 21 3.43 13.34 4.90
C ILE A 21 3.33 13.42 3.38
N LEU A 22 2.12 13.68 2.88
CA LEU A 22 1.80 13.70 1.45
C LEU A 22 1.09 15.00 1.13
N ASP A 23 1.72 15.88 0.36
CA ASP A 23 1.14 17.19 -0.01
C ASP A 23 0.60 17.94 1.21
N GLU A 24 -0.71 18.19 1.26
CA GLU A 24 -1.43 18.84 2.35
C GLU A 24 -1.94 17.86 3.44
N TYR A 25 -1.64 16.58 3.34
CA TYR A 25 -2.13 15.53 4.23
C TYR A 25 -1.03 14.97 5.14
N VAL A 26 -1.37 14.81 6.42
CA VAL A 26 -0.54 14.08 7.39
C VAL A 26 -1.31 12.87 7.88
N PHE A 27 -0.99 11.70 7.34
CA PHE A 27 -1.64 10.45 7.73
C PHE A 27 -0.91 9.80 8.90
N ILE A 28 -1.67 9.38 9.92
CA ILE A 28 -1.10 8.66 11.06
C ILE A 28 -1.12 7.15 10.78
N ASN A 29 0.05 6.56 10.57
CA ASN A 29 0.22 5.15 10.22
C ASN A 29 0.04 4.25 11.46
N ASN A 30 0.43 4.76 12.63
CA ASN A 30 0.20 4.12 13.92
C ASN A 30 0.04 5.17 15.02
N LEU A 31 -1.14 5.22 15.66
CA LEU A 31 -1.43 6.24 16.67
C LEU A 31 -0.55 6.12 17.92
N LYS A 32 -0.26 4.90 18.37
CA LYS A 32 0.55 4.66 19.58
C LYS A 32 2.01 5.02 19.34
N PHE A 33 2.59 4.56 18.23
CA PHE A 33 4.02 4.74 17.97
C PHE A 33 4.37 6.13 17.44
N SER A 34 3.47 6.79 16.70
CA SER A 34 3.68 8.18 16.25
C SER A 34 3.79 9.18 17.40
N ARG A 35 3.24 8.86 18.59
CA ARG A 35 3.15 9.79 19.74
C ARG A 35 2.50 11.13 19.38
N PHE A 36 1.62 11.15 18.37
CA PHE A 36 1.02 12.37 17.82
C PHE A 36 -0.33 12.69 18.50
N SER A 37 -0.22 13.23 19.72
CA SER A 37 -1.38 13.64 20.54
C SER A 37 -2.16 14.82 19.93
N ARG A 38 -3.38 15.05 20.41
CA ARG A 38 -4.21 16.22 20.03
C ARG A 38 -3.49 17.55 20.28
N ARG A 39 -2.83 17.68 21.43
CA ARG A 39 -2.02 18.87 21.75
C ARG A 39 -0.89 19.11 20.75
N LYS A 40 -0.22 18.06 20.27
CA LYS A 40 0.83 18.18 19.26
C LYS A 40 0.28 18.52 17.88
N GLU A 41 -0.89 17.99 17.53
CA GLU A 41 -1.60 18.36 16.31
C GLU A 41 -1.99 19.83 16.31
N GLU A 42 -2.52 20.37 17.42
CA GLU A 42 -2.80 21.80 17.54
C GLU A 42 -1.55 22.66 17.35
N LEU A 43 -0.42 22.26 17.96
CA LEU A 43 0.87 22.94 17.77
C LEU A 43 1.34 22.87 16.31
N PHE A 44 1.15 21.73 15.66
CA PHE A 44 1.48 21.52 14.25
C PHE A 44 0.63 22.42 13.34
N LEU A 45 -0.68 22.41 13.50
CA LEU A 45 -1.61 23.19 12.68
C LEU A 45 -1.48 24.71 12.90
N ARG A 46 -0.99 25.16 14.06
CA ARG A 46 -0.63 26.58 14.26
C ARG A 46 0.52 27.04 13.35
N LYS A 47 1.50 26.16 13.09
CA LYS A 47 2.62 26.47 12.19
C LYS A 47 2.28 26.17 10.73
N PHE A 48 1.53 25.10 10.48
CA PHE A 48 1.18 24.60 9.16
C PHE A 48 -0.35 24.50 9.00
N PRO A 49 -1.06 25.64 8.87
CA PRO A 49 -2.53 25.67 8.90
C PRO A 49 -3.20 25.03 7.68
N TYR A 50 -2.47 24.93 6.56
CA TYR A 50 -2.98 24.32 5.33
C TYR A 50 -2.99 22.79 5.36
N TYR A 51 -2.36 22.15 6.36
CA TYR A 51 -2.33 20.70 6.44
C TYR A 51 -3.57 20.12 7.12
N LYS A 52 -3.96 18.92 6.70
CA LYS A 52 -5.00 18.11 7.33
C LYS A 52 -4.39 16.87 7.98
N VAL A 53 -4.50 16.78 9.30
CA VAL A 53 -4.04 15.59 10.05
C VAL A 53 -5.14 14.53 10.06
N ILE A 54 -4.86 13.38 9.46
CA ILE A 54 -5.81 12.29 9.27
C ILE A 54 -5.54 11.14 10.25
N ARG A 55 -6.52 10.92 11.15
CA ARG A 55 -6.56 9.78 12.08
C ARG A 55 -7.53 8.70 11.62
N SER A 56 -7.17 7.98 10.57
CA SER A 56 -7.99 6.88 10.05
C SER A 56 -7.62 5.56 10.72
N LYS A 57 -8.59 4.91 11.39
CA LYS A 57 -8.41 3.52 11.88
C LYS A 57 -8.20 2.54 10.73
N LEU A 58 -8.84 2.80 9.59
CA LEU A 58 -8.74 1.95 8.40
C LEU A 58 -7.34 2.06 7.78
N PHE A 59 -6.81 3.26 7.63
CA PHE A 59 -5.44 3.48 7.16
C PHE A 59 -4.40 2.86 8.09
N GLN A 60 -4.60 2.93 9.41
CA GLN A 60 -3.73 2.24 10.37
C GLN A 60 -3.76 0.71 10.19
N LYS A 61 -4.93 0.12 9.85
CA LYS A 61 -5.02 -1.31 9.50
C LYS A 61 -4.29 -1.62 8.19
N ILE A 62 -4.44 -0.78 7.16
CA ILE A 62 -3.72 -0.89 5.88
C ILE A 62 -2.21 -0.88 6.14
N CYS A 63 -1.69 0.12 6.85
CA CYS A 63 -0.28 0.22 7.23
C CYS A 63 0.21 -0.99 8.03
N THR A 64 -0.64 -1.53 8.92
CA THR A 64 -0.30 -2.72 9.71
C THR A 64 -0.17 -3.95 8.80
N ARG A 65 -1.11 -4.20 7.88
CA ARG A 65 -1.02 -5.32 6.93
C ARG A 65 0.17 -5.14 5.98
N ALA A 66 0.40 -3.93 5.46
CA ALA A 66 1.53 -3.65 4.60
C ALA A 66 2.88 -3.84 5.32
N SER A 67 3.01 -3.40 6.57
CA SER A 67 4.25 -3.56 7.34
C SER A 67 4.70 -5.01 7.51
N ARG A 68 3.75 -5.97 7.54
CA ARG A 68 4.06 -7.40 7.63
C ARG A 68 4.67 -7.95 6.34
N VAL A 69 4.24 -7.40 5.20
CA VAL A 69 4.80 -7.73 3.88
C VAL A 69 6.18 -7.07 3.75
N LEU A 70 6.24 -5.76 3.99
CA LEU A 70 7.43 -4.94 3.81
C LEU A 70 8.62 -5.38 4.65
N LYS A 71 8.39 -5.94 5.84
CA LYS A 71 9.43 -6.45 6.74
C LYS A 71 10.41 -7.41 6.05
N ASN A 72 9.93 -8.21 5.10
CA ASN A 72 10.72 -9.27 4.48
C ASN A 72 11.28 -8.86 3.10
N VAL A 73 10.84 -7.73 2.54
CA VAL A 73 11.14 -7.37 1.14
C VAL A 73 11.96 -6.10 0.98
N ILE A 74 11.86 -5.13 1.90
CA ILE A 74 12.62 -3.87 1.86
C ILE A 74 13.91 -3.99 2.67
N GLN A 75 15.01 -3.52 2.11
CA GLN A 75 16.29 -3.29 2.78
C GLN A 75 16.54 -1.79 3.02
N PRO A 76 17.41 -1.44 3.98
CA PRO A 76 17.80 -0.06 4.18
C PRO A 76 18.43 0.56 2.93
N ARG A 77 18.03 1.79 2.58
CA ARG A 77 18.50 2.55 1.42
C ARG A 77 18.09 2.03 0.04
N ASP A 78 17.13 1.10 -0.03
CA ASP A 78 16.56 0.67 -1.31
C ASP A 78 15.96 1.85 -2.08
N LYS A 79 16.15 1.83 -3.38
CA LYS A 79 15.47 2.71 -4.33
C LYS A 79 14.25 1.98 -4.89
N ILE A 80 13.07 2.51 -4.61
CA ILE A 80 11.79 1.90 -4.96
C ILE A 80 11.09 2.77 -6.00
N PHE A 81 10.81 2.18 -7.17
CA PHE A 81 10.05 2.81 -8.22
C PHE A 81 8.54 2.73 -7.93
N LEU A 82 7.86 3.85 -8.14
CA LEU A 82 6.41 4.01 -8.03
C LEU A 82 5.85 4.67 -9.29
N LEU A 83 4.69 4.17 -9.74
CA LEU A 83 3.93 4.84 -10.78
C LEU A 83 3.28 6.10 -10.24
N LYS A 84 3.44 7.19 -10.98
CA LYS A 84 2.89 8.51 -10.71
C LYS A 84 1.59 8.71 -11.48
N ASP A 85 0.63 7.81 -11.29
CA ASP A 85 -0.71 7.99 -11.84
C ASP A 85 -1.69 8.49 -10.78
N GLN A 86 -2.88 8.91 -11.23
CA GLN A 86 -3.99 9.32 -10.36
C GLN A 86 -4.72 8.11 -9.75
N ASN A 87 -4.17 6.89 -9.85
CA ASN A 87 -4.83 5.70 -9.35
C ASN A 87 -4.79 5.67 -7.82
N CYS A 88 -5.95 5.48 -7.19
CA CYS A 88 -6.10 5.37 -5.75
C CYS A 88 -5.22 4.29 -5.09
N PHE A 89 -4.94 3.19 -5.78
CA PHE A 89 -4.06 2.14 -5.26
C PHE A 89 -2.58 2.55 -5.28
N ASN A 90 -2.13 3.25 -6.32
CA ASN A 90 -0.78 3.81 -6.38
C ASN A 90 -0.59 4.95 -5.36
N PHE A 91 -1.59 5.81 -5.19
CA PHE A 91 -1.60 6.78 -4.10
C PHE A 91 -1.49 6.08 -2.73
N THR A 92 -2.19 4.96 -2.55
CA THR A 92 -2.09 4.16 -1.32
C THR A 92 -0.70 3.61 -1.10
N LEU A 93 -0.03 3.10 -2.14
CA LEU A 93 1.37 2.67 -2.07
C LEU A 93 2.28 3.80 -1.62
N TYR A 94 2.16 4.98 -2.26
CA TYR A 94 2.93 6.15 -1.89
C TYR A 94 2.68 6.53 -0.43
N ALA A 95 1.41 6.59 0.00
CA ALA A 95 1.04 6.88 1.37
C ALA A 95 1.64 5.89 2.37
N VAL A 96 1.72 4.61 2.06
CA VAL A 96 2.33 3.61 2.94
C VAL A 96 3.85 3.76 2.99
N LEU A 97 4.50 3.90 1.83
CA LEU A 97 5.96 3.88 1.67
C LEU A 97 6.62 5.20 2.05
N GLU A 98 5.92 6.33 2.04
CA GLU A 98 6.51 7.63 2.35
C GLU A 98 7.17 7.65 3.73
N SER A 99 6.53 7.07 4.76
CA SER A 99 7.13 6.94 6.10
C SER A 99 8.39 6.07 6.14
N TYR A 100 8.56 5.14 5.18
CA TYR A 100 9.72 4.26 5.10
C TYR A 100 10.97 5.01 4.65
N THR A 101 10.83 6.13 3.93
CA THR A 101 11.96 7.02 3.59
C THR A 101 12.71 7.46 4.85
N ARG A 102 11.99 7.73 5.94
CA ARG A 102 12.56 8.08 7.25
C ARG A 102 12.89 6.87 8.11
N LYS A 103 12.15 5.77 7.97
CA LYS A 103 12.33 4.57 8.81
C LYS A 103 13.54 3.73 8.39
N TYR A 104 13.77 3.58 7.10
CA TYR A 104 14.81 2.74 6.50
C TYR A 104 15.73 3.49 5.55
N GLY A 105 15.50 4.80 5.32
CA GLY A 105 16.33 5.57 4.40
C GLY A 105 16.06 5.24 2.94
N ILE A 106 14.92 4.62 2.61
CA ILE A 106 14.60 4.27 1.21
C ILE A 106 14.40 5.54 0.38
N GLU A 107 14.67 5.44 -0.91
CA GLU A 107 14.42 6.48 -1.89
C GLU A 107 13.23 6.09 -2.76
N LEU A 108 12.29 7.01 -2.96
CA LEU A 108 11.13 6.78 -3.83
C LEU A 108 11.38 7.49 -5.17
N ILE A 109 11.43 6.71 -6.24
CA ILE A 109 11.58 7.19 -7.61
C ILE A 109 10.21 7.10 -8.28
N PHE A 110 9.82 8.15 -9.00
CA PHE A 110 8.51 8.23 -9.65
C PHE A 110 8.67 8.25 -11.16
N GLY A 111 7.83 7.51 -11.88
CA GLY A 111 7.71 7.56 -13.34
C GLY A 111 6.25 7.47 -13.78
N ASP A 112 5.99 7.75 -15.05
CA ASP A 112 4.64 7.85 -15.59
C ASP A 112 4.16 6.48 -16.12
N CYS A 113 5.08 5.61 -16.56
CA CYS A 113 4.77 4.24 -16.98
C CYS A 113 5.76 3.21 -16.40
N LEU A 114 5.43 1.91 -16.54
CA LEU A 114 6.29 0.82 -16.06
C LEU A 114 7.62 0.73 -16.82
N GLU A 115 7.64 1.20 -18.06
CA GLU A 115 8.83 1.21 -18.91
C GLU A 115 9.90 2.16 -18.36
N ASP A 116 9.48 3.26 -17.71
CA ASP A 116 10.37 4.22 -17.04
C ASP A 116 11.14 3.60 -15.87
N ALA A 117 10.64 2.48 -15.31
CA ALA A 117 11.32 1.79 -14.23
C ALA A 117 12.68 1.26 -14.71
N THR A 118 12.74 0.78 -15.96
CA THR A 118 13.96 0.31 -16.61
C THR A 118 14.89 1.48 -16.92
N GLY A 119 16.01 1.57 -16.20
CA GLY A 119 16.98 2.66 -16.34
C GLY A 119 16.81 3.81 -15.33
N SER A 120 15.80 3.75 -14.47
CA SER A 120 15.63 4.70 -13.35
C SER A 120 16.71 4.57 -12.26
N GLY A 121 17.46 3.47 -12.24
CA GLY A 121 18.40 3.13 -11.17
C GLY A 121 17.70 2.67 -9.88
N ALA A 122 16.42 2.29 -9.96
CA ALA A 122 15.71 1.63 -8.87
C ALA A 122 16.24 0.21 -8.62
N ASP A 123 16.14 -0.26 -7.38
CA ASP A 123 16.43 -1.65 -7.00
C ASP A 123 15.16 -2.50 -7.06
N SER A 124 13.99 -1.87 -6.88
CA SER A 124 12.71 -2.54 -6.86
C SER A 124 11.59 -1.68 -7.45
N ILE A 125 10.51 -2.33 -7.87
CA ILE A 125 9.26 -1.70 -8.30
C ILE A 125 8.12 -2.12 -7.37
N ALA A 126 7.35 -1.16 -6.88
CA ALA A 126 6.18 -1.46 -6.07
C ALA A 126 4.91 -1.48 -6.93
N LEU A 127 4.22 -2.63 -6.95
CA LEU A 127 2.97 -2.81 -7.67
C LEU A 127 1.77 -2.73 -6.73
N PRO A 128 0.65 -2.12 -7.18
CA PRO A 128 -0.53 -1.87 -6.36
C PRO A 128 -1.46 -3.08 -6.22
N ILE A 129 -0.90 -4.30 -6.23
CA ILE A 129 -1.67 -5.54 -6.17
C ILE A 129 -2.33 -5.66 -4.80
N THR A 130 -3.66 -5.79 -4.80
CA THR A 130 -4.50 -5.94 -3.61
C THR A 130 -4.87 -7.39 -3.35
N LEU A 131 -5.53 -7.66 -2.21
CA LEU A 131 -6.01 -9.00 -1.87
C LEU A 131 -7.11 -9.47 -2.85
N ASP A 132 -7.93 -8.55 -3.33
CA ASP A 132 -9.00 -8.83 -4.27
C ASP A 132 -8.41 -9.20 -5.65
N ASP A 133 -7.35 -8.52 -6.10
CA ASP A 133 -6.68 -8.85 -7.36
C ASP A 133 -6.09 -10.28 -7.34
N GLU A 134 -5.46 -10.66 -6.23
CA GLU A 134 -4.96 -12.03 -6.04
C GLU A 134 -6.08 -13.07 -6.08
N ALA A 135 -7.15 -12.86 -5.32
CA ALA A 135 -8.25 -13.81 -5.27
C ALA A 135 -8.93 -13.95 -6.64
N GLU A 136 -9.17 -12.82 -7.33
CA GLU A 136 -9.76 -12.79 -8.67
C GLU A 136 -8.89 -13.56 -9.68
N SER A 137 -7.57 -13.33 -9.66
CA SER A 137 -6.63 -14.03 -10.53
C SER A 137 -6.55 -15.54 -10.24
N ILE A 138 -6.55 -15.94 -8.96
CA ILE A 138 -6.54 -17.36 -8.58
C ILE A 138 -7.80 -18.06 -9.12
N ILE A 139 -8.99 -17.48 -8.96
CA ILE A 139 -10.23 -18.04 -9.52
C ILE A 139 -10.14 -18.15 -11.05
N GLU A 140 -9.67 -17.10 -11.71
CA GLU A 140 -9.55 -17.10 -13.17
C GLU A 140 -8.62 -18.21 -13.67
N LEU A 141 -7.45 -18.40 -13.02
CA LEU A 141 -6.53 -19.49 -13.34
C LEU A 141 -7.18 -20.86 -13.12
N MET A 142 -7.92 -21.04 -12.02
CA MET A 142 -8.64 -22.29 -11.75
C MET A 142 -9.70 -22.60 -12.82
N LEU A 143 -10.46 -21.61 -13.24
CA LEU A 143 -11.50 -21.76 -14.27
C LEU A 143 -10.92 -22.06 -15.66
N ASN A 144 -9.78 -21.47 -15.96
CA ASN A 144 -9.07 -21.70 -17.22
C ASN A 144 -8.22 -22.99 -17.21
N GLY A 145 -8.18 -23.73 -16.10
CA GLY A 145 -7.34 -24.91 -15.95
C GLY A 145 -5.84 -24.61 -16.02
N ALA A 146 -5.45 -23.37 -15.70
CA ALA A 146 -4.07 -22.92 -15.71
C ALA A 146 -3.39 -23.20 -14.36
N LYS A 147 -2.05 -23.27 -14.36
CA LYS A 147 -1.27 -23.41 -13.12
C LYS A 147 -1.55 -22.21 -12.21
N ILE A 148 -1.88 -22.49 -10.95
CA ILE A 148 -2.09 -21.45 -9.94
C ILE A 148 -0.75 -20.83 -9.58
N LYS A 149 -0.57 -19.56 -9.94
CA LYS A 149 0.57 -18.73 -9.56
C LYS A 149 0.05 -17.40 -9.01
N PRO A 150 0.29 -17.07 -7.73
CA PRO A 150 -0.09 -15.78 -7.17
C PRO A 150 0.54 -14.62 -7.94
N LEU A 151 -0.17 -13.52 -8.11
CA LEU A 151 0.34 -12.34 -8.82
C LEU A 151 1.55 -11.73 -8.10
N SER A 152 1.53 -11.73 -6.77
CA SER A 152 2.63 -11.21 -5.94
C SER A 152 3.87 -12.09 -5.90
N PHE A 153 3.85 -13.24 -6.58
CA PHE A 153 4.99 -14.16 -6.71
C PHE A 153 5.80 -13.89 -7.98
N ASP A 154 5.39 -12.96 -8.83
CA ASP A 154 6.31 -12.40 -9.80
C ASP A 154 7.39 -11.64 -9.03
N GLU A 155 8.60 -12.23 -8.98
CA GLU A 155 9.72 -11.68 -8.19
C GLU A 155 10.48 -10.59 -8.95
N GLU A 156 10.40 -10.58 -10.27
CA GLU A 156 11.23 -9.74 -11.14
C GLU A 156 10.42 -9.10 -12.28
N PHE A 157 10.68 -7.82 -12.52
CA PHE A 157 10.25 -7.07 -13.70
C PHE A 157 11.51 -6.58 -14.42
N GLY A 158 11.94 -7.34 -15.43
CA GLY A 158 13.27 -7.15 -16.02
C GLY A 158 14.36 -7.45 -15.01
N ILE A 159 15.13 -6.43 -14.62
CA ILE A 159 16.18 -6.54 -13.59
C ILE A 159 15.73 -6.07 -12.20
N LEU A 160 14.49 -5.59 -12.07
CA LEU A 160 13.97 -4.98 -10.85
C LEU A 160 13.24 -6.02 -10.01
N LYS A 161 13.49 -6.01 -8.70
CA LYS A 161 12.69 -6.79 -7.77
C LYS A 161 11.27 -6.23 -7.68
N VAL A 162 10.26 -7.07 -7.80
CA VAL A 162 8.86 -6.66 -7.60
C VAL A 162 8.51 -6.76 -6.12
N ILE A 163 7.86 -5.73 -5.59
CA ILE A 163 7.26 -5.74 -4.25
C ILE A 163 5.78 -5.40 -4.33
N CYS A 164 4.95 -6.08 -3.54
CA CYS A 164 3.50 -5.84 -3.49
C CYS A 164 3.06 -5.45 -2.07
N PRO A 165 3.32 -4.20 -1.62
CA PRO A 165 3.13 -3.81 -0.22
C PRO A 165 1.71 -3.99 0.29
N ILE A 166 0.70 -3.88 -0.58
CA ILE A 166 -0.72 -3.92 -0.22
C ILE A 166 -1.42 -5.22 -0.63
N VAL A 167 -0.67 -6.30 -0.94
CA VAL A 167 -1.24 -7.60 -1.36
C VAL A 167 -2.20 -8.23 -0.36
N ASN A 168 -2.04 -7.93 0.93
CA ASN A 168 -2.95 -8.43 1.96
C ASN A 168 -4.06 -7.41 2.30
N VAL A 169 -4.25 -6.35 1.53
CA VAL A 169 -5.22 -5.28 1.81
C VAL A 169 -6.43 -5.45 0.89
N PRO A 170 -7.65 -5.55 1.43
CA PRO A 170 -8.85 -5.58 0.61
C PRO A 170 -9.07 -4.26 -0.13
N ARG A 171 -9.48 -4.34 -1.39
CA ARG A 171 -9.85 -3.20 -2.23
C ARG A 171 -10.88 -2.28 -1.56
N PRO A 172 -11.97 -2.79 -0.93
CA PRO A 172 -12.95 -1.92 -0.25
C PRO A 172 -12.36 -1.10 0.89
N TRP A 173 -11.27 -1.54 1.53
CA TRP A 173 -10.63 -0.76 2.60
C TRP A 173 -9.94 0.48 2.04
N ILE A 174 -9.33 0.37 0.88
CA ILE A 174 -8.64 1.48 0.21
C ILE A 174 -9.67 2.50 -0.27
N ILE A 175 -10.69 2.03 -1.00
CA ILE A 175 -11.77 2.86 -1.53
C ILE A 175 -12.47 3.62 -0.37
N SER A 176 -12.95 2.90 0.64
CA SER A 176 -13.64 3.51 1.79
C SER A 176 -12.75 4.47 2.58
N TRP A 177 -11.45 4.20 2.66
CA TRP A 177 -10.51 5.13 3.31
C TRP A 177 -10.42 6.44 2.54
N LEU A 178 -10.22 6.40 1.21
CA LEU A 178 -10.01 7.58 0.38
C LEU A 178 -11.29 8.43 0.25
N GLU A 179 -12.43 7.80 -0.04
CA GLU A 179 -13.73 8.47 -0.19
C GLU A 179 -14.10 9.26 1.07
N LYS A 180 -13.81 8.71 2.26
CA LYS A 180 -14.08 9.37 3.54
C LYS A 180 -13.35 10.72 3.69
N TYR A 181 -12.25 10.92 2.98
CA TYR A 181 -11.47 12.16 3.04
C TYR A 181 -11.61 13.04 1.80
N GLY A 182 -12.50 12.68 0.87
CA GLY A 182 -12.74 13.42 -0.37
C GLY A 182 -11.66 13.19 -1.43
N LEU A 183 -10.91 12.09 -1.32
CA LEU A 183 -9.94 11.68 -2.33
C LEU A 183 -10.66 10.75 -3.30
N GLU A 184 -10.89 11.20 -4.52
CA GLU A 184 -11.59 10.42 -5.55
C GLU A 184 -10.78 9.18 -5.93
N CYS A 185 -11.47 8.04 -6.02
CA CYS A 185 -10.91 6.77 -6.50
C CYS A 185 -11.68 6.37 -7.75
N THR A 186 -11.07 6.59 -8.91
CA THR A 186 -11.62 6.15 -10.21
C THR A 186 -11.35 4.66 -10.40
N TYR A 187 -12.01 3.82 -9.60
CA TYR A 187 -11.99 2.37 -9.79
C TYR A 187 -13.23 1.93 -10.55
N GLU A 188 -13.05 1.49 -11.79
CA GLU A 188 -14.12 0.82 -12.53
C GLU A 188 -14.26 -0.62 -12.03
N ASN A 189 -15.35 -0.89 -11.31
CA ASN A 189 -15.71 -2.26 -10.97
C ASN A 189 -16.26 -2.99 -12.19
N LYS A 190 -15.38 -3.41 -13.10
CA LYS A 190 -15.77 -4.26 -14.23
C LYS A 190 -16.28 -5.59 -13.71
N ALA A 191 -17.52 -5.94 -14.08
CA ALA A 191 -18.10 -7.23 -13.75
C ALA A 191 -17.23 -8.35 -14.33
N SER A 192 -16.98 -9.38 -13.53
CA SER A 192 -16.30 -10.60 -13.97
C SER A 192 -16.87 -11.78 -13.21
N PHE A 193 -16.90 -12.94 -13.85
CA PHE A 193 -17.36 -14.17 -13.22
C PHE A 193 -16.53 -14.52 -11.97
N SER A 194 -15.22 -14.23 -11.99
CA SER A 194 -14.34 -14.42 -10.84
C SER A 194 -14.80 -13.60 -9.63
N LYS A 195 -15.20 -12.34 -9.83
CA LYS A 195 -15.73 -11.48 -8.76
C LYS A 195 -17.06 -11.99 -8.21
N ASP A 196 -17.97 -12.38 -9.09
CA ASP A 196 -19.30 -12.87 -8.69
C ASP A 196 -19.16 -14.17 -7.87
N LEU A 197 -18.25 -15.06 -8.28
CA LEU A 197 -17.96 -16.29 -7.55
C LEU A 197 -17.33 -16.01 -6.19
N ILE A 198 -16.38 -15.08 -6.09
CA ILE A 198 -15.78 -14.69 -4.79
C ILE A 198 -16.84 -14.11 -3.86
N HIS A 199 -17.68 -13.20 -4.37
CA HIS A 199 -18.77 -12.64 -3.58
C HIS A 199 -19.72 -13.71 -3.08
N PHE A 200 -20.11 -14.66 -3.94
CA PHE A 200 -20.92 -15.80 -3.53
C PHE A 200 -20.25 -16.62 -2.41
N LEU A 201 -18.94 -16.91 -2.54
CA LEU A 201 -18.21 -17.67 -1.52
C LEU A 201 -18.11 -16.92 -0.18
N GLU A 202 -17.96 -15.58 -0.21
CA GLU A 202 -17.90 -14.73 0.99
C GLU A 202 -19.19 -14.79 1.84
N GLU A 203 -20.33 -15.15 1.25
CA GLU A 203 -21.59 -15.34 1.98
C GLU A 203 -21.57 -16.57 2.90
N PHE A 204 -20.75 -17.58 2.58
CA PHE A 204 -20.71 -18.86 3.30
C PHE A 204 -19.42 -19.08 4.07
N ILE A 205 -18.31 -18.50 3.62
CA ILE A 205 -16.98 -18.75 4.14
C ILE A 205 -16.38 -17.41 4.60
N PRO A 206 -15.99 -17.26 5.87
CA PRO A 206 -15.29 -16.05 6.31
C PRO A 206 -13.86 -16.02 5.75
N ASP A 207 -13.36 -14.81 5.48
CA ASP A 207 -11.99 -14.57 5.04
C ASP A 207 -11.57 -15.38 3.79
N VAL A 208 -12.50 -15.60 2.84
CA VAL A 208 -12.27 -16.40 1.61
C VAL A 208 -11.00 -15.96 0.90
N LYS A 209 -10.86 -14.66 0.64
CA LYS A 209 -9.73 -14.13 -0.14
C LYS A 209 -8.40 -14.39 0.57
N GLU A 210 -8.33 -14.19 1.88
CA GLU A 210 -7.14 -14.53 2.66
C GLU A 210 -6.82 -16.03 2.63
N ASN A 211 -7.84 -16.88 2.74
CA ASN A 211 -7.65 -18.34 2.73
C ASN A 211 -7.25 -18.86 1.35
N MET A 212 -7.81 -18.27 0.28
CA MET A 212 -7.42 -18.53 -1.10
C MET A 212 -5.96 -18.18 -1.33
N LEU A 213 -5.54 -16.96 -0.97
CA LEU A 213 -4.15 -16.54 -1.15
C LEU A 213 -3.18 -17.45 -0.37
N LYS A 214 -3.50 -17.82 0.87
CA LYS A 214 -2.68 -18.78 1.64
C LYS A 214 -2.58 -20.14 0.97
N SER A 215 -3.70 -20.65 0.45
CA SER A 215 -3.75 -21.96 -0.22
C SER A 215 -2.96 -21.94 -1.51
N ALA A 216 -3.09 -20.87 -2.31
CA ALA A 216 -2.32 -20.69 -3.53
C ALA A 216 -0.81 -20.63 -3.26
N LYS A 217 -0.38 -19.94 -2.19
CA LYS A 217 1.03 -19.94 -1.75
C LYS A 217 1.52 -21.33 -1.39
N PHE A 218 0.73 -22.07 -0.60
CA PHE A 218 1.08 -23.44 -0.21
C PHE A 218 1.22 -24.37 -1.41
N VAL A 219 0.26 -24.33 -2.35
CA VAL A 219 0.29 -25.18 -3.54
C VAL A 219 1.51 -24.84 -4.43
N TYR A 220 1.83 -23.56 -4.58
CA TYR A 220 2.96 -23.14 -5.39
C TYR A 220 4.33 -23.49 -4.75
N GLU A 221 4.47 -23.39 -3.44
CA GLU A 221 5.73 -23.69 -2.71
C GLU A 221 6.06 -25.19 -2.62
N VAL A 222 5.06 -26.07 -2.82
CA VAL A 222 5.22 -27.54 -2.68
C VAL A 222 5.61 -28.21 -4.00
N GLU A 223 5.59 -27.49 -5.12
CA GLU A 223 6.09 -27.93 -6.44
C GLU A 223 7.54 -27.53 -6.69
#